data_AF-A0A918U7M7-F1
#
_entry.id   AF-A0A918U7M7-F1
#
_cell.length_a   1.000
_cell.length_b   1.000
_cell.length_c   1.000
_cell.angle_alpha   90.00
_cell.angle_beta   90.00
_cell.angle_gamma   90.00
#
_symmetry.space_group_name_H-M   'P 1'
#
loop_
_entity.id
_entity.type
_entity.pdbx_description
1 polymer ?
#
loop_
_entity_poly.entity_id
_entity_poly.type
_entity_poly.pdbx_seq_one_letter_code
_entity_poly.pdbx_strand_id
1 'polypeptide(L)' 'MALGAPAPRAGCDPAVWLREALAAVGARNLRHRGMHRFIYRLGRNRREREQIRLGLPSVQSYPKRPDPEPAG' A
#
# COMPACT_ATOMS: atom_id res chain seq x y z
N MET A 1 -2.80 -13.73 -4.29
CA MET A 1 -2.17 -13.83 -2.96
C MET A 1 -2.78 -12.78 -2.06
N ALA A 2 -3.39 -13.15 -0.95
CA ALA A 2 -3.71 -12.20 0.10
C ALA A 2 -2.38 -11.71 0.71
N LEU A 3 -2.18 -10.39 0.80
CA LEU A 3 -0.92 -9.78 1.26
C LEU A 3 -0.71 -9.89 2.78
N GLY A 4 -1.31 -10.89 3.43
CA GLY A 4 -1.37 -11.04 4.89
C GLY A 4 -2.50 -10.28 5.57
N ALA A 5 -3.36 -9.59 4.82
CA ALA A 5 -4.55 -8.94 5.37
C ALA A 5 -5.59 -9.98 5.84
N PRO A 6 -6.21 -9.83 7.02
CA PRO A 6 -7.33 -10.65 7.46
C PRO A 6 -8.55 -10.43 6.55
N ALA A 7 -9.32 -11.48 6.29
CA ALA A 7 -10.60 -11.36 5.60
C ALA A 7 -11.61 -10.61 6.49
N PRO A 8 -12.50 -9.78 5.92
CA PRO A 8 -13.59 -9.17 6.67
C PRO A 8 -14.50 -10.27 7.24
N ARG A 9 -14.91 -10.14 8.50
CA ARG A 9 -15.89 -11.04 9.11
C ARG A 9 -17.30 -10.52 8.85
N ALA A 10 -18.27 -11.40 8.69
CA ALA A 10 -19.66 -11.00 8.52
C ALA A 10 -20.12 -10.12 9.70
N GLY A 11 -20.72 -8.97 9.41
CA GLY A 11 -21.21 -8.02 10.42
C GLY A 11 -20.13 -7.18 11.12
N CYS A 12 -18.85 -7.27 10.72
CA CYS A 12 -17.84 -6.38 11.30
C CYS A 12 -17.99 -4.94 10.82
N ASP A 13 -17.64 -3.98 11.68
CA ASP A 13 -17.46 -2.59 11.25
C ASP A 13 -16.31 -2.52 10.22
N PRO A 14 -16.59 -2.06 8.98
CA PRO A 14 -15.57 -1.93 7.94
C PRO A 14 -14.37 -1.05 8.34
N ALA A 15 -14.59 -0.01 9.15
CA ALA A 15 -13.52 0.88 9.58
C ALA A 15 -12.54 0.19 10.53
N VAL A 16 -13.07 -0.65 11.43
CA VAL A 16 -12.27 -1.45 12.35
C VAL A 16 -11.47 -2.50 11.59
N TRP A 17 -12.12 -3.24 10.69
CA TRP A 17 -11.44 -4.21 9.84
C TRP A 17 -10.33 -3.56 9.00
N LEU A 18 -10.58 -2.40 8.39
CA LEU A 18 -9.59 -1.71 7.57
C LEU A 18 -8.36 -1.33 8.39
N ARG A 19 -8.54 -0.84 9.62
CA ARG A 19 -7.42 -0.50 10.52
C ARG A 19 -6.56 -1.72 10.83
N GLU A 20 -7.18 -2.85 11.14
CA GLU A 20 -6.47 -4.12 11.40
C GLU A 20 -5.75 -4.64 10.14
N ALA A 21 -6.40 -4.56 8.99
CA ALA A 21 -5.83 -4.97 7.72
C ALA A 21 -4.61 -4.13 7.33
N LEU A 22 -4.70 -2.80 7.49
CA LEU A 22 -3.57 -1.89 7.25
C LEU A 22 -2.38 -2.20 8.17
N ALA A 23 -2.63 -2.52 9.44
CA ALA A 23 -1.58 -2.94 10.37
C ALA A 23 -0.95 -4.28 9.96
N ALA A 24 -1.77 -5.26 9.60
CA ALA A 24 -1.31 -6.61 9.22
C ALA A 24 -0.40 -6.60 7.97
N VAL A 25 -0.70 -5.75 6.99
CA VAL A 25 0.14 -5.61 5.78
C VAL A 25 1.33 -4.67 5.96
N GLY A 26 1.52 -4.10 7.15
CA GLY A 26 2.58 -3.13 7.44
C GLY A 26 2.44 -1.82 6.67
N ALA A 27 1.21 -1.38 6.43
CA ALA A 27 0.95 -0.12 5.74
C ALA A 27 1.38 1.07 6.61
N ARG A 28 1.87 2.12 5.97
CA ARG A 28 2.22 3.39 6.59
C ARG A 28 1.30 4.49 6.07
N ASN A 29 0.87 5.38 6.96
CA ASN A 29 0.15 6.58 6.58
C ASN A 29 1.17 7.58 6.00
N LEU A 30 0.95 8.02 4.77
CA LEU A 30 1.77 9.05 4.11
C LEU A 30 0.84 10.19 3.71
N ARG A 31 1.20 11.41 4.09
CA ARG A 31 0.55 12.61 3.53
C ARG A 31 1.13 12.86 2.14
N HIS A 32 0.30 12.69 1.13
CA HIS A 32 0.56 13.07 -0.26
C HIS A 32 -0.41 14.18 -0.64
N ARG A 33 -0.04 15.07 -1.57
CA ARG A 33 -0.93 16.14 -2.11
C ARG A 33 -2.16 15.62 -2.89
N GLY A 34 -2.54 14.35 -2.73
CA GLY A 34 -3.69 13.70 -3.39
C GLY A 34 -4.31 12.60 -2.52
N MET A 35 -5.23 11.80 -3.08
CA MET A 35 -6.04 10.81 -2.33
C MET A 35 -5.22 9.63 -1.73
N HIS A 36 -3.93 9.53 -2.03
CA HIS A 36 -3.09 8.43 -1.56
C HIS A 36 -2.65 8.67 -0.12
N ARG A 37 -3.33 8.01 0.83
CA ARG A 37 -3.07 8.16 2.27
C ARG A 37 -2.30 6.99 2.89
N PHE A 38 -2.29 5.83 2.26
CA PHE A 38 -1.61 4.64 2.78
C PHE A 38 -0.70 4.02 1.73
N ILE A 39 0.52 3.68 2.15
CA ILE A 39 1.51 2.97 1.34
C ILE A 39 1.84 1.65 2.02
N TYR A 40 2.05 0.59 1.25
CA TYR A 40 2.54 -0.69 1.77
C TYR A 40 3.55 -1.28 0.78
N ARG A 41 4.45 -2.11 1.28
CA ARG A 41 5.57 -2.62 0.48
C ARG A 41 5.13 -3.86 -0.31
N LEU A 42 5.20 -3.77 -1.63
CA LEU A 42 5.12 -4.93 -2.52
C LEU A 42 6.51 -5.55 -2.64
N GLY A 43 6.65 -6.83 -2.25
CA GLY A 43 7.89 -7.60 -2.37
C GLY A 43 9.06 -7.10 -1.49
N ARG A 44 9.96 -8.00 -1.12
CA ARG A 44 11.15 -7.67 -0.34
C ARG A 44 12.27 -7.09 -1.21
N ASN A 45 12.38 -7.56 -2.46
CA ASN A 45 13.43 -7.16 -3.41
C ASN A 45 12.84 -6.90 -4.79
N ARG A 46 13.69 -6.46 -5.74
CA ARG A 46 13.28 -6.13 -7.11
C ARG A 46 12.65 -7.32 -7.84
N ARG A 47 13.26 -8.51 -7.72
CA ARG A 47 12.80 -9.73 -8.39
C ARG A 47 11.40 -10.15 -7.92
N GLU A 48 11.15 -10.10 -6.61
CA GLU A 48 9.82 -10.36 -6.06
C GLU A 48 8.78 -9.35 -6.55
N ARG A 49 9.15 -8.07 -6.68
CA ARG A 49 8.25 -7.03 -7.22
C ARG A 49 7.85 -7.29 -8.67
N GLU A 50 8.81 -7.66 -9.51
CA GLU A 50 8.58 -7.93 -10.93
C GLU A 50 7.67 -9.15 -11.15
N GLN A 51 7.58 -10.06 -10.18
CA GLN A 51 6.70 -11.22 -10.22
C GLN A 51 5.25 -10.91 -9.79
N ILE A 52 5.01 -9.78 -9.11
CA ILE A 52 3.67 -9.38 -8.67
C ILE A 52 2.91 -8.85 -9.88
N ARG A 53 1.96 -9.65 -10.38
CA ARG A 53 1.05 -9.23 -11.47
C ARG A 53 -0.04 -8.33 -10.91
N LEU A 54 0.06 -7.03 -11.18
CA LEU A 54 -0.94 -6.03 -10.79
C LEU A 54 -2.09 -5.87 -11.80
N GLY A 55 -2.13 -6.70 -12.85
CA GLY A 55 -3.13 -6.60 -13.94
C GLY A 55 -2.96 -5.39 -14.85
N LEU A 56 -2.00 -4.51 -14.55
CA LEU A 56 -1.61 -3.37 -15.36
C LEU A 56 -0.30 -3.70 -16.09
N PRO A 57 -0.10 -3.26 -17.34
CA PRO A 57 1.18 -3.38 -18.00
C PRO A 57 2.26 -2.72 -17.14
N SER A 58 3.44 -3.33 -17.05
CA SER A 58 4.57 -2.76 -16.31
C SER A 58 5.00 -1.45 -16.98
N VAL A 59 4.49 -0.33 -16.50
CA VAL A 59 4.93 0.99 -16.96
C VAL A 59 6.32 1.21 -16.40
N GLN A 60 7.27 1.52 -17.28
CA GLN A 60 8.62 1.93 -16.87
C GLN A 60 8.50 3.04 -15.82
N SER A 61 9.23 2.95 -14.72
CA SER A 61 9.11 3.91 -13.61
C SER A 61 9.47 5.32 -14.08
N TYR A 62 8.45 6.08 -14.48
CA TYR A 62 8.56 7.51 -14.72
C TYR A 62 8.66 8.19 -13.35
N PRO A 63 9.64 9.06 -13.09
CA PRO A 63 10.00 9.42 -11.73
C PRO A 63 8.88 10.24 -11.09
N LYS A 64 8.17 9.67 -10.12
CA LYS A 64 7.40 10.44 -9.13
C LYS A 64 8.35 10.71 -7.97
N ARG A 65 8.92 11.93 -7.91
CA ARG A 65 9.71 12.35 -6.76
C ARG A 65 8.76 12.60 -5.57
N PRO A 66 9.13 12.18 -4.34
CA PRO A 66 8.40 12.59 -3.13
C PRO A 66 8.36 14.11 -3.01
N ASP A 67 7.31 14.65 -2.38
CA ASP A 67 7.28 16.06 -1.99
C ASP A 67 8.42 16.34 -0.98
N PRO A 68 9.01 17.56 -0.99
CA PRO A 68 9.98 17.94 0.03
C PRO A 68 9.31 18.00 1.42
N GLU A 69 10.05 17.56 2.45
CA GLU A 69 9.64 17.71 3.86
C GLU A 69 9.41 19.20 4.19
N PRO A 70 8.41 19.54 5.01
CA PRO A 70 8.19 20.93 5.42
C PRO A 70 9.40 21.45 6.19
N ALA A 71 9.85 22.66 5.85
CA ALA A 71 10.79 23.39 6.68
C ALA A 71 10.12 23.66 8.04
N GLY A 72 10.75 23.17 9.11
CA GLY A 72 10.34 23.45 10.49
C GLY A 72 10.55 24.90 10.88
#